data_AF-A0A0N0D024-F1
#
_entry.id   AF-A0A0N0D024-F1
#
_cell.length_a   1.000
_cell.length_b   1.000
_cell.length_c   1.000
_cell.angle_alpha   90.00
_cell.angle_beta   90.00
_cell.angle_gamma   90.00
#
_symmetry.space_group_name_H-M   'P 1'
#
loop_
_entity.id
_entity.type
_entity.pdbx_description
1 polymer ?
#
loop_
_entity_poly.entity_id
_entity_poly.type
_entity_poly.pdbx_seq_one_letter_code
_entity_poly.pdbx_strand_id
1 'polypeptide(L)'
;MKIGRNTPCPCGSGKKYKKCCLRKDEEKANLENHQKNDNEIQDNNSEKSIAHKEDSLENDLNVDHIKPIEQDINTENNSYQRNESSSLKNERDQFWKTFRKSDFNKKVSIVETILDNPDEFKKYDFFEIVESIYSSCQNSNENMIVKKIIHKVKLEYPENYEDDIAYFLDFQIKLALAEHDLSEANKLLLEFADNADSNIDIFFEKIDHFSYYSDLDLLLNLMHRGWKKIKNTYDIMDYPISEYARQSAEFEIFKYVKESSNPTFNDDILLSKLNIFIEPDIEHLKCYIAHITGNSDHVWTQEDFNYKCKMSKPTKKKKGKPQKKPKRVPLNVFSQNVYYLTCEFMEYLLNTEGFLFPKARLAHLEIKSYIVSRAEGVFEEKGYLIKRMLSSKSKKQKRVFFFEHILCPDKDTTDKFISNTLTIWSLRLFSGIVFYETIPAWLRFIESKGLIDDQIRQNTLISIYELFGYFKRIIEKKCKDSTYFVQQIEKAYNFRVEK
;
A
#
# COMPACT_ATOMS: atom_id res chain seq x y z
N MET A 1 1.56 39.53 4.10
CA MET A 1 0.25 38.88 4.34
C MET A 1 0.20 37.59 3.52
N LYS A 2 -0.03 36.43 4.14
CA LYS A 2 -0.27 35.17 3.39
C LYS A 2 -1.78 34.99 3.22
N ILE A 3 -2.26 34.83 1.98
CA ILE A 3 -3.68 34.58 1.67
C ILE A 3 -4.00 33.12 2.00
N GLY A 4 -5.12 32.86 2.68
CA GLY A 4 -5.51 31.50 3.08
C GLY A 4 -6.06 30.69 1.89
N ARG A 5 -5.65 29.42 1.74
CA ARG A 5 -6.06 28.54 0.63
C ARG A 5 -7.59 28.45 0.43
N ASN A 6 -8.37 28.49 1.50
CA ASN A 6 -9.84 28.40 1.45
C ASN A 6 -10.57 29.76 1.45
N THR A 7 -9.88 30.90 1.48
CA THR A 7 -10.54 32.22 1.45
C THR A 7 -11.02 32.59 0.05
N PRO A 8 -12.00 33.50 -0.11
CA PRO A 8 -12.36 34.05 -1.41
C PRO A 8 -11.11 34.60 -2.12
N CYS A 9 -11.00 34.28 -3.40
CA CYS A 9 -9.82 34.62 -4.17
C CYS A 9 -9.74 36.15 -4.38
N PRO A 10 -8.59 36.79 -4.11
CA PRO A 10 -8.46 38.24 -4.17
C PRO A 10 -8.58 38.82 -5.60
N CYS A 11 -8.60 37.97 -6.63
CA CYS A 11 -8.86 38.41 -8.01
C CYS A 11 -10.33 38.76 -8.29
N GLY A 12 -11.22 38.64 -7.29
CA GLY A 12 -12.64 38.98 -7.42
C GLY A 12 -13.49 37.89 -8.09
N SER A 13 -12.95 36.68 -8.29
CA SER A 13 -13.66 35.60 -8.98
C SER A 13 -14.77 34.92 -8.16
N GLY A 14 -14.88 35.23 -6.86
CA GLY A 14 -15.81 34.56 -5.93
C GLY A 14 -15.43 33.13 -5.54
N LYS A 15 -14.44 32.50 -6.20
CA LYS A 15 -13.98 31.12 -5.91
C LYS A 15 -13.00 31.08 -4.72
N LYS A 16 -12.83 29.91 -4.06
CA LYS A 16 -11.76 29.69 -3.06
C LYS A 16 -10.38 29.88 -3.70
N TYR A 17 -9.43 30.52 -3.00
CA TYR A 17 -8.08 30.84 -3.52
C TYR A 17 -7.34 29.60 -4.08
N LYS A 18 -7.45 28.44 -3.40
CA LYS A 18 -6.91 27.15 -3.85
C LYS A 18 -7.46 26.67 -5.19
N LYS A 19 -8.71 27.04 -5.52
CA LYS A 19 -9.37 26.69 -6.79
C LYS A 19 -9.27 27.83 -7.82
N CYS A 20 -8.40 28.82 -7.59
CA CYS A 20 -8.26 29.98 -8.47
C CYS A 20 -6.80 30.44 -8.62
N CYS A 21 -6.36 31.48 -7.90
CA CYS A 21 -5.04 32.09 -8.13
C CYS A 21 -3.87 31.37 -7.45
N LEU A 22 -4.11 30.48 -6.48
CA LEU A 22 -3.04 29.80 -5.75
C LEU A 22 -2.05 29.12 -6.71
N ARG A 23 -2.56 28.39 -7.70
CA ARG A 23 -1.72 27.67 -8.67
C ARG A 23 -0.88 28.61 -9.54
N LYS A 24 -1.43 29.76 -9.94
CA LYS A 24 -0.71 30.77 -10.74
C LYS A 24 0.40 31.43 -9.92
N ASP A 25 0.15 31.64 -8.64
CA ASP A 25 1.12 32.22 -7.72
C ASP A 25 2.25 31.22 -7.41
N GLU A 26 1.93 29.92 -7.29
CA GLU A 26 2.90 28.83 -7.14
C GLU A 26 3.76 28.63 -8.41
N GLU A 27 3.15 28.65 -9.60
CA GLU A 27 3.86 28.61 -10.89
C GLU A 27 4.84 29.79 -11.02
N LYS A 28 4.40 31.00 -10.66
CA LYS A 28 5.24 32.20 -10.67
C LYS A 28 6.39 32.11 -9.67
N ALA A 29 6.14 31.60 -8.47
CA ALA A 29 7.19 31.40 -7.46
C ALA A 29 8.23 30.36 -7.89
N ASN A 30 7.81 29.29 -8.56
CA ASN A 30 8.72 28.27 -9.10
C ASN A 30 9.57 28.82 -10.25
N LEU A 31 9.01 29.64 -11.13
CA LEU A 31 9.75 30.33 -12.19
C LEU A 31 10.79 31.32 -11.61
N GLU A 32 10.42 32.07 -10.57
CA GLU A 32 11.32 33.00 -9.88
C GLU A 32 12.46 32.28 -9.13
N ASN A 33 12.21 31.07 -8.60
CA ASN A 33 13.24 30.24 -7.95
C ASN A 33 14.19 29.59 -8.96
N HIS A 34 13.70 29.18 -10.14
CA HIS A 34 14.57 28.68 -11.21
C HIS A 34 15.52 29.76 -11.76
N GLN A 35 15.03 30.98 -11.94
CA GLN A 35 15.89 32.09 -12.39
C GLN A 35 16.96 32.50 -11.36
N LYS A 36 16.74 32.26 -10.07
CA LYS A 36 17.75 32.49 -9.02
C LYS A 36 18.80 31.39 -8.97
N ASN A 37 18.39 30.13 -9.14
CA ASN A 37 19.30 28.99 -9.18
C ASN A 37 20.19 28.99 -10.43
N ASP A 38 19.68 29.44 -11.59
CA ASP A 38 20.46 29.51 -12.83
C ASP A 38 21.57 30.58 -12.76
N ASN A 39 21.34 31.66 -12.00
CA ASN A 39 22.35 32.70 -11.77
C ASN A 39 23.45 32.26 -10.78
N GLU A 40 23.14 31.41 -9.79
CA GLU A 40 24.15 30.88 -8.85
C GLU A 40 25.01 29.75 -9.44
N ILE A 41 24.54 29.07 -10.50
CA ILE A 41 25.25 27.97 -11.18
C ILE A 41 26.23 28.50 -12.25
N GLN A 42 26.00 29.68 -12.83
CA GLN A 42 26.89 30.27 -13.83
C GLN A 42 28.19 30.85 -13.25
N ASP A 43 28.23 31.22 -11.97
CA ASP A 43 29.43 31.78 -11.33
C ASP A 43 30.45 30.73 -10.87
N ASN A 44 30.10 29.43 -10.87
CA ASN A 44 30.93 28.36 -10.28
C ASN A 44 31.56 27.37 -11.27
N ASN A 45 31.37 27.55 -12.59
CA ASN A 45 31.79 26.56 -13.61
C ASN A 45 32.82 27.07 -14.63
N SER A 46 33.68 28.02 -14.26
CA SER A 46 34.93 28.26 -14.98
C SER A 46 36.08 27.51 -14.29
N GLU A 47 36.16 26.18 -14.44
CA GLU A 47 37.42 25.45 -14.67
C GLU A 47 37.25 23.92 -14.69
N LYS A 48 37.79 23.33 -15.77
CA LYS A 48 38.22 21.94 -15.97
C LYS A 48 37.23 20.93 -16.55
N SER A 49 37.32 20.93 -17.87
CA SER A 49 36.95 19.99 -18.92
C SER A 49 37.75 18.66 -18.97
N ILE A 50 37.11 17.65 -19.60
CA ILE A 50 37.62 16.57 -20.50
C ILE A 50 37.58 15.09 -20.02
N ALA A 51 36.68 14.33 -20.69
CA ALA A 51 36.64 12.90 -21.12
C ALA A 51 36.53 11.75 -20.07
N HIS A 52 35.77 10.65 -20.24
CA HIS A 52 35.30 9.87 -21.40
C HIS A 52 33.92 9.18 -21.15
N LYS A 53 33.36 8.65 -22.24
CA LYS A 53 32.03 8.04 -22.49
C LYS A 53 31.69 6.71 -21.76
N GLU A 54 30.37 6.52 -21.62
CA GLU A 54 29.54 5.29 -21.60
C GLU A 54 29.60 4.32 -20.39
N ASP A 55 28.61 4.46 -19.49
CA ASP A 55 27.77 3.40 -18.89
C ASP A 55 26.87 4.03 -17.79
N SER A 56 25.53 3.88 -17.84
CA SER A 56 24.61 3.79 -16.67
C SER A 56 23.12 4.04 -16.98
N LEU A 57 22.33 2.97 -16.81
CA LEU A 57 21.01 3.02 -16.16
C LEU A 57 21.24 2.99 -14.64
N GLU A 58 20.32 3.64 -13.90
CA GLU A 58 20.13 3.57 -12.44
C GLU A 58 21.25 4.12 -11.55
N ASN A 59 21.01 5.30 -10.96
CA ASN A 59 21.17 5.61 -9.53
C ASN A 59 20.98 7.13 -9.32
N ASP A 60 19.89 7.53 -8.66
CA ASP A 60 19.87 8.77 -7.88
C ASP A 60 18.80 8.69 -6.78
N LEU A 61 19.14 7.98 -5.70
CA LEU A 61 18.66 8.28 -4.35
C LEU A 61 19.87 8.28 -3.42
N ASN A 62 20.61 9.38 -3.45
CA ASN A 62 21.69 9.66 -2.51
C ASN A 62 21.21 10.77 -1.57
N VAL A 63 20.40 10.42 -0.56
CA VAL A 63 20.04 11.31 0.55
C VAL A 63 21.05 11.08 1.66
N ASP A 64 22.15 11.82 1.62
CA ASP A 64 23.18 11.76 2.66
C ASP A 64 23.64 13.17 3.04
N HIS A 65 22.72 14.04 3.47
CA HIS A 65 22.99 15.22 4.32
C HIS A 65 21.72 15.71 5.02
N ILE A 66 21.25 14.99 6.04
CA ILE A 66 20.38 15.57 7.08
C ILE A 66 21.01 15.25 8.44
N LYS A 67 21.46 16.29 9.15
CA LYS A 67 21.87 16.18 10.56
C LYS A 67 20.63 15.92 11.42
N PRO A 68 20.73 15.16 12.53
CA PRO A 68 19.58 14.88 13.38
C PRO A 68 19.11 16.18 14.05
N ILE A 69 17.85 16.54 13.84
CA ILE A 69 17.16 17.50 14.70
C ILE A 69 16.58 16.69 15.85
N GLU A 70 16.98 17.00 17.07
CA GLU A 70 16.33 16.51 18.29
C GLU A 70 14.85 16.92 18.24
N GLN A 71 13.95 15.93 18.17
CA GLN A 71 12.51 16.17 18.22
C GLN A 71 12.07 16.15 19.68
N ASP A 72 11.83 17.35 20.20
CA ASP A 72 10.86 17.56 21.27
C ASP A 72 9.52 16.95 20.84
N ILE A 73 8.95 16.14 21.73
CA ILE A 73 7.59 15.63 21.58
C ILE A 73 6.64 16.82 21.73
N ASN A 74 6.29 17.43 20.60
CA ASN A 74 5.11 18.27 20.49
C ASN A 74 4.26 17.78 19.32
N THR A 75 3.05 17.39 19.68
CA THR A 75 1.96 17.04 18.79
C THR A 75 1.67 18.20 17.85
N GLU A 76 2.01 18.06 16.56
CA GLU A 76 1.64 19.04 15.54
C GLU A 76 0.15 18.95 15.23
N ASN A 77 -0.64 19.65 16.04
CA ASN A 77 -1.88 20.26 15.62
C ASN A 77 -1.56 21.38 14.62
N ASN A 78 -1.54 21.09 13.32
CA ASN A 78 -1.52 22.13 12.30
C ASN A 78 -2.95 22.43 11.82
N SER A 79 -3.73 23.05 12.71
CA SER A 79 -4.93 23.79 12.33
C SER A 79 -4.50 25.07 11.59
N TYR A 80 -4.93 25.19 10.34
CA TYR A 80 -4.82 26.39 9.51
C TYR A 80 -5.18 27.66 10.29
N GLN A 81 -4.21 28.54 10.58
CA GLN A 81 -4.51 29.90 11.04
C GLN A 81 -5.04 30.71 9.86
N ARG A 82 -6.37 30.73 9.71
CA ARG A 82 -7.06 31.86 9.07
C ARG A 82 -6.87 33.09 9.97
N ASN A 83 -6.87 34.29 9.39
CA ASN A 83 -7.09 35.53 10.15
C ASN A 83 -8.53 35.51 10.71
N GLU A 84 -8.75 34.69 11.73
CA GLU A 84 -10.01 34.54 12.45
C GLU A 84 -9.95 35.39 13.71
N SER A 85 -11.07 36.02 14.08
CA SER A 85 -11.17 36.75 15.33
C SER A 85 -10.95 35.78 16.51
N SER A 86 -10.30 36.27 17.57
CA SER A 86 -10.03 35.49 18.78
C SER A 86 -11.30 34.89 19.40
N SER A 87 -12.46 35.54 19.23
CA SER A 87 -13.75 35.04 19.73
C SER A 87 -14.25 33.81 18.97
N LEU A 88 -14.15 33.79 17.64
CA LEU A 88 -14.59 32.65 16.81
C LEU A 88 -13.70 31.42 17.02
N LYS A 89 -12.39 31.63 17.24
CA LYS A 89 -11.48 30.55 17.58
C LYS A 89 -11.85 29.91 18.93
N ASN A 90 -12.11 30.72 19.95
CA ASN A 90 -12.51 30.23 21.28
C ASN A 90 -13.84 29.46 21.23
N GLU A 91 -14.81 29.92 20.43
CA GLU A 91 -16.09 29.25 20.21
C GLU A 91 -15.90 27.85 19.59
N ARG A 92 -15.07 27.74 18.54
CA ARG A 92 -14.76 26.46 17.90
C ARG A 92 -14.00 25.49 18.81
N ASP A 93 -13.02 25.98 19.57
CA ASP A 93 -12.26 25.16 20.51
C ASP A 93 -13.19 24.60 21.60
N GLN A 94 -14.10 25.42 22.12
CA GLN A 94 -15.10 25.01 23.10
C GLN A 94 -16.11 24.02 22.52
N PHE A 95 -16.55 24.23 21.27
CA PHE A 95 -17.37 23.27 20.54
C PHE A 95 -16.69 21.91 20.46
N TRP A 96 -15.46 21.83 19.93
CA TRP A 96 -14.76 20.56 19.74
C TRP A 96 -14.47 19.83 21.06
N LYS A 97 -14.11 20.58 22.11
CA LYS A 97 -13.92 20.02 23.46
C LYS A 97 -15.20 19.39 24.00
N THR A 98 -16.36 19.99 23.72
CA THR A 98 -17.67 19.50 24.17
C THR A 98 -18.13 18.33 23.29
N PHE A 99 -18.04 18.48 21.98
CA PHE A 99 -18.48 17.51 20.99
C PHE A 99 -17.73 16.19 21.13
N ARG A 100 -16.39 16.21 21.20
CA ARG A 100 -15.57 14.99 21.32
C ARG A 100 -15.82 14.21 22.63
N LYS A 101 -16.22 14.89 23.70
CA LYS A 101 -16.55 14.28 25.00
C LYS A 101 -17.99 13.78 25.11
N SER A 102 -18.85 14.19 24.18
CA SER A 102 -20.27 13.81 24.19
C SER A 102 -20.43 12.34 23.77
N ASP A 103 -21.47 11.68 24.28
CA ASP A 103 -21.86 10.36 23.80
C ASP A 103 -22.42 10.41 22.37
N PHE A 104 -22.65 9.24 21.77
CA PHE A 104 -23.12 9.12 20.39
C PHE A 104 -24.43 9.88 20.15
N ASN A 105 -25.44 9.68 21.00
CA ASN A 105 -26.75 10.31 20.84
C ASN A 105 -26.66 11.83 20.91
N LYS A 106 -25.87 12.35 21.87
CA LYS A 106 -25.66 13.78 22.01
C LYS A 106 -24.91 14.37 20.82
N LYS A 107 -23.92 13.66 20.26
CA LYS A 107 -23.25 14.07 19.02
C LYS A 107 -24.24 14.13 17.85
N VAL A 108 -25.09 13.13 17.69
CA VAL A 108 -26.12 13.10 16.63
C VAL A 108 -27.04 14.31 16.74
N SER A 109 -27.60 14.59 17.93
CA SER A 109 -28.49 15.76 18.10
C SER A 109 -27.80 17.09 17.79
N ILE A 110 -26.51 17.23 18.13
CA ILE A 110 -25.73 18.41 17.77
C ILE A 110 -25.61 18.53 16.25
N VAL A 111 -25.30 17.43 15.55
CA VAL A 111 -25.14 17.43 14.10
C VAL A 111 -26.44 17.68 13.36
N GLU A 112 -27.56 17.13 13.83
CA GLU A 112 -28.88 17.44 13.27
C GLU A 112 -29.19 18.94 13.37
N THR A 113 -28.90 19.55 14.53
CA THR A 113 -29.06 21.01 14.73
C THR A 113 -28.19 21.83 13.77
N ILE A 114 -26.95 21.39 13.52
CA ILE A 114 -26.04 22.05 12.58
C ILE A 114 -26.55 21.92 11.13
N LEU A 115 -26.99 20.72 10.73
CA LEU A 115 -27.49 20.46 9.39
C LEU A 115 -28.77 21.25 9.07
N ASP A 116 -29.63 21.46 10.07
CA ASP A 116 -30.85 22.24 9.94
C ASP A 116 -30.61 23.76 9.90
N ASN A 117 -29.37 24.23 10.10
CA ASN A 117 -29.01 25.64 10.09
C ASN A 117 -27.80 25.92 9.16
N PRO A 118 -28.05 26.45 7.94
CA PRO A 118 -27.00 26.72 6.95
C PRO A 118 -25.87 27.65 7.43
N ASP A 119 -26.15 28.57 8.35
CA ASP A 119 -25.13 29.48 8.88
C ASP A 119 -24.25 28.81 9.92
N GLU A 120 -24.81 27.91 10.74
CA GLU A 120 -24.03 27.06 11.64
C GLU A 120 -23.18 26.06 10.85
N PHE A 121 -23.74 25.46 9.80
CA PHE A 121 -23.03 24.50 8.95
C PHE A 121 -21.72 25.09 8.39
N LYS A 122 -21.75 26.34 7.89
CA LYS A 122 -20.58 27.04 7.35
C LYS A 122 -19.47 27.30 8.38
N LYS A 123 -19.78 27.23 9.69
CA LYS A 123 -18.78 27.48 10.73
C LYS A 123 -17.82 26.32 10.95
N TYR A 124 -18.16 25.10 10.55
CA TYR A 124 -17.41 23.91 10.91
C TYR A 124 -16.85 23.17 9.69
N ASP A 125 -15.83 22.36 9.94
CA ASP A 125 -15.39 21.35 8.99
C ASP A 125 -16.28 20.12 9.17
N PHE A 126 -17.15 19.87 8.20
CA PHE A 126 -18.14 18.81 8.34
C PHE A 126 -17.54 17.41 8.19
N PHE A 127 -16.41 17.28 7.49
CA PHE A 127 -15.67 16.02 7.45
C PHE A 127 -15.23 15.61 8.85
N GLU A 128 -14.59 16.51 9.62
CA GLU A 128 -14.17 16.23 11.00
C GLU A 128 -15.35 15.86 11.92
N ILE A 129 -16.52 16.49 11.69
CA ILE A 129 -17.73 16.22 12.47
C ILE A 129 -18.21 14.79 12.21
N VAL A 130 -18.36 14.42 10.92
CA VAL A 130 -18.80 13.08 10.52
C VAL A 130 -17.79 12.03 10.95
N GLU A 131 -16.50 12.26 10.77
CA GLU A 131 -15.43 11.36 11.20
C GLU A 131 -15.51 11.08 12.71
N SER A 132 -15.78 12.11 13.53
CA SER A 132 -15.92 11.94 14.97
C SER A 132 -17.13 11.08 15.37
N ILE A 133 -18.25 11.21 14.65
CA ILE A 133 -19.44 10.36 14.89
C ILE A 133 -19.18 8.94 14.39
N TYR A 134 -18.67 8.79 13.17
CA TYR A 134 -18.30 7.50 12.59
C TYR A 134 -17.37 6.70 13.51
N SER A 135 -16.35 7.36 14.07
CA SER A 135 -15.38 6.76 15.00
C SER A 135 -16.02 6.32 16.33
N SER A 136 -17.19 6.85 16.66
CA SER A 136 -17.92 6.51 17.89
C SER A 136 -18.92 5.36 17.70
N CYS A 137 -19.21 4.94 16.46
CA CYS A 137 -20.19 3.90 16.17
C CYS A 137 -19.78 2.52 16.70
N GLN A 138 -20.70 1.86 17.41
CA GLN A 138 -20.53 0.54 18.04
C GLN A 138 -21.48 -0.53 17.51
N ASN A 139 -22.58 -0.16 16.84
CA ASN A 139 -23.62 -1.11 16.44
C ASN A 139 -24.35 -0.68 15.14
N SER A 140 -25.13 -1.60 14.55
CA SER A 140 -25.82 -1.40 13.28
C SER A 140 -26.84 -0.25 13.29
N ASN A 141 -27.48 0.05 14.43
CA ASN A 141 -28.40 1.19 14.51
C ASN A 141 -27.64 2.52 14.40
N GLU A 142 -26.50 2.64 15.05
CA GLU A 142 -25.61 3.81 14.97
C GLU A 142 -25.01 3.96 13.56
N ASN A 143 -24.61 2.86 12.93
CA ASN A 143 -24.16 2.85 11.55
C ASN A 143 -25.23 3.42 10.59
N MET A 144 -26.49 3.01 10.75
CA MET A 144 -27.60 3.52 9.95
C MET A 144 -27.78 5.04 10.13
N ILE A 145 -27.61 5.55 11.36
CA ILE A 145 -27.69 6.99 11.64
C ILE A 145 -26.57 7.74 10.91
N VAL A 146 -25.33 7.25 10.95
CA VAL A 146 -24.21 7.87 10.21
C VAL A 146 -24.45 7.85 8.71
N LYS A 147 -24.94 6.74 8.15
CA LYS A 147 -25.33 6.65 6.73
C LYS A 147 -26.37 7.73 6.36
N LYS A 148 -27.37 7.94 7.23
CA LYS A 148 -28.39 9.00 7.04
C LYS A 148 -27.80 10.41 7.10
N ILE A 149 -26.88 10.67 8.03
CA ILE A 149 -26.18 11.96 8.12
C ILE A 149 -25.40 12.23 6.84
N ILE A 150 -24.58 11.27 6.38
CA ILE A 150 -23.80 11.41 5.14
C ILE A 150 -24.72 11.63 3.94
N HIS A 151 -25.84 10.90 3.86
CA HIS A 151 -26.83 11.08 2.81
C HIS A 151 -27.46 12.47 2.82
N LYS A 152 -27.80 13.00 4.01
CA LYS A 152 -28.34 14.37 4.15
C LYS A 152 -27.33 15.42 3.68
N VAL A 153 -26.04 15.27 4.02
CA VAL A 153 -24.98 16.15 3.50
C VAL A 153 -24.90 16.10 1.98
N LYS A 154 -24.95 14.91 1.39
CA LYS A 154 -24.93 14.72 -0.07
C LYS A 154 -26.09 15.46 -0.76
N LEU A 155 -27.28 15.46 -0.16
CA LEU A 155 -28.47 16.09 -0.74
C LEU A 155 -28.52 17.61 -0.51
N GLU A 156 -28.24 18.07 0.70
CA GLU A 156 -28.45 19.48 1.11
C GLU A 156 -27.19 20.34 0.91
N TYR A 157 -26.00 19.72 0.97
CA TYR A 157 -24.70 20.39 0.91
C TYR A 157 -23.74 19.67 -0.07
N PRO A 158 -24.11 19.54 -1.36
CA PRO A 158 -23.37 18.73 -2.33
C PRO A 158 -21.92 19.18 -2.54
N GLU A 159 -21.63 20.49 -2.52
CA GLU A 159 -20.24 20.99 -2.66
C GLU A 159 -19.33 20.52 -1.51
N ASN A 160 -19.87 20.43 -0.29
CA ASN A 160 -19.15 19.93 0.87
C ASN A 160 -19.00 18.41 0.83
N TYR A 161 -20.01 17.70 0.32
CA TYR A 161 -19.90 16.27 0.07
C TYR A 161 -18.81 15.96 -0.97
N GLU A 162 -18.81 16.69 -2.09
CA GLU A 162 -17.85 16.52 -3.18
C GLU A 162 -16.41 16.83 -2.75
N ASP A 163 -16.19 17.85 -1.91
CA ASP A 163 -14.85 18.20 -1.41
C ASP A 163 -14.21 17.03 -0.61
N ASP A 164 -15.00 16.13 0.00
CA ASP A 164 -14.54 15.02 0.86
C ASP A 164 -15.11 13.64 0.46
N ILE A 165 -15.53 13.49 -0.81
CA ILE A 165 -16.27 12.32 -1.30
C ILE A 165 -15.57 10.98 -1.05
N ALA A 166 -14.24 10.94 -1.23
CA ALA A 166 -13.43 9.74 -0.99
C ALA A 166 -13.59 9.19 0.44
N TYR A 167 -13.59 10.08 1.42
CA TYR A 167 -13.73 9.72 2.82
C TYR A 167 -15.14 9.27 3.16
N PHE A 168 -16.15 9.96 2.64
CA PHE A 168 -17.54 9.55 2.85
C PHE A 168 -17.86 8.21 2.18
N LEU A 169 -17.29 7.91 1.02
CA LEU A 169 -17.41 6.61 0.39
C LEU A 169 -16.68 5.53 1.20
N ASP A 170 -15.45 5.78 1.65
CA ASP A 170 -14.70 4.85 2.51
C ASP A 170 -15.46 4.52 3.80
N PHE A 171 -16.01 5.52 4.48
CA PHE A 171 -16.83 5.30 5.68
C PHE A 171 -18.03 4.42 5.37
N GLN A 172 -18.81 4.75 4.34
CA GLN A 172 -20.01 3.98 3.99
C GLN A 172 -19.68 2.54 3.58
N ILE A 173 -18.59 2.33 2.82
CA ILE A 173 -18.07 1.00 2.46
C ILE A 173 -17.72 0.20 3.72
N LYS A 174 -16.94 0.78 4.63
CA LYS A 174 -16.53 0.12 5.88
C LYS A 174 -17.75 -0.25 6.75
N LEU A 175 -18.78 0.60 6.78
CA LEU A 175 -20.03 0.30 7.48
C LEU A 175 -20.81 -0.83 6.79
N ALA A 176 -20.90 -0.84 5.46
CA ALA A 176 -21.58 -1.90 4.72
C ALA A 176 -20.89 -3.27 4.91
N LEU A 177 -19.56 -3.31 4.84
CA LEU A 177 -18.78 -4.53 5.08
C LEU A 177 -18.92 -5.04 6.52
N ALA A 178 -18.93 -4.15 7.51
CA ALA A 178 -19.16 -4.50 8.91
C ALA A 178 -20.58 -5.08 9.15
N GLU A 179 -21.54 -4.74 8.30
CA GLU A 179 -22.91 -5.26 8.31
C GLU A 179 -23.09 -6.49 7.41
N HIS A 180 -22.00 -6.99 6.81
CA HIS A 180 -22.02 -8.08 5.83
C HIS A 180 -22.88 -7.79 4.59
N ASP A 181 -23.12 -6.52 4.27
CA ASP A 181 -23.85 -6.08 3.08
C ASP A 181 -22.88 -5.84 1.91
N LEU A 182 -22.43 -6.94 1.30
CA LEU A 182 -21.54 -6.88 0.13
C LEU A 182 -22.20 -6.20 -1.08
N SER A 183 -23.53 -6.24 -1.18
CA SER A 183 -24.25 -5.62 -2.31
C SER A 183 -24.12 -4.10 -2.26
N GLU A 184 -24.39 -3.49 -1.12
CA GLU A 184 -24.23 -2.04 -0.96
C GLU A 184 -22.74 -1.64 -1.01
N ALA A 185 -21.85 -2.45 -0.41
CA ALA A 185 -20.41 -2.21 -0.48
C ALA A 185 -19.89 -2.17 -1.93
N ASN A 186 -20.32 -3.11 -2.79
CA ASN A 186 -19.95 -3.16 -4.20
C ASN A 186 -20.47 -1.94 -4.98
N LYS A 187 -21.70 -1.50 -4.70
CA LYS A 187 -22.28 -0.30 -5.32
C LYS A 187 -21.51 0.96 -4.96
N LEU A 188 -21.18 1.13 -3.68
CA LEU A 188 -20.38 2.27 -3.19
C LEU A 188 -18.95 2.24 -3.75
N LEU A 189 -18.35 1.05 -3.87
CA LEU A 189 -17.03 0.89 -4.49
C LEU A 189 -17.05 1.34 -5.96
N LEU A 190 -18.08 0.95 -6.71
CA LEU A 190 -18.27 1.39 -8.08
C LEU A 190 -18.44 2.92 -8.17
N GLU A 191 -19.20 3.54 -7.27
CA GLU A 191 -19.28 5.01 -7.15
C GLU A 191 -17.91 5.64 -6.85
N PHE A 192 -17.08 4.99 -6.03
CA PHE A 192 -15.71 5.45 -5.77
C PHE A 192 -14.86 5.40 -7.04
N ALA A 193 -14.96 4.36 -7.88
CA ALA A 193 -14.22 4.34 -9.14
C ALA A 193 -14.59 5.49 -10.09
N ASP A 194 -15.82 5.99 -10.06
CA ASP A 194 -16.20 7.19 -10.84
C ASP A 194 -15.56 8.48 -10.30
N ASN A 195 -14.97 8.42 -9.11
CA ASN A 195 -14.30 9.51 -8.40
C ASN A 195 -12.89 9.08 -7.95
N ALA A 196 -12.25 8.16 -8.68
CA ALA A 196 -10.99 7.55 -8.26
C ALA A 196 -9.83 8.56 -8.10
N ASP A 197 -9.91 9.69 -8.80
CA ASP A 197 -8.99 10.82 -8.72
C ASP A 197 -9.17 11.68 -7.45
N SER A 198 -10.27 11.52 -6.72
CA SER A 198 -10.52 12.29 -5.49
C SER A 198 -9.56 11.92 -4.34
N ASN A 199 -9.14 10.65 -4.26
CA ASN A 199 -8.06 10.19 -3.38
C ASN A 199 -7.58 8.80 -3.83
N ILE A 200 -6.50 8.75 -4.60
CA ILE A 200 -6.01 7.48 -5.18
C ILE A 200 -5.52 6.50 -4.12
N ASP A 201 -4.96 6.98 -3.00
CA ASP A 201 -4.42 6.11 -1.96
C ASP A 201 -5.53 5.33 -1.24
N ILE A 202 -6.62 6.02 -0.87
CA ILE A 202 -7.80 5.37 -0.30
C ILE A 202 -8.42 4.42 -1.32
N PHE A 203 -8.46 4.81 -2.60
CA PHE A 203 -9.01 3.96 -3.65
C PHE A 203 -8.19 2.67 -3.86
N PHE A 204 -6.86 2.75 -3.85
CA PHE A 204 -5.99 1.57 -3.89
C PHE A 204 -6.20 0.66 -2.67
N GLU A 205 -6.32 1.25 -1.48
CA GLU A 205 -6.65 0.47 -0.29
C GLU A 205 -7.98 -0.27 -0.47
N LYS A 206 -9.01 0.35 -1.08
CA LYS A 206 -10.28 -0.34 -1.37
C LYS A 206 -10.11 -1.47 -2.38
N ILE A 207 -9.28 -1.31 -3.42
CA ILE A 207 -9.00 -2.40 -4.36
C ILE A 207 -8.39 -3.60 -3.63
N ASP A 208 -7.45 -3.35 -2.72
CA ASP A 208 -6.84 -4.40 -1.89
C ASP A 208 -7.85 -5.04 -0.93
N HIS A 209 -8.70 -4.24 -0.27
CA HIS A 209 -9.75 -4.72 0.63
C HIS A 209 -10.74 -5.62 -0.11
N PHE A 210 -11.23 -5.19 -1.27
CA PHE A 210 -12.22 -5.94 -2.05
C PHE A 210 -11.64 -7.15 -2.78
N SER A 211 -10.32 -7.25 -2.90
CA SER A 211 -9.68 -8.45 -3.44
C SER A 211 -9.97 -9.71 -2.61
N TYR A 212 -10.39 -9.56 -1.34
CA TYR A 212 -10.83 -10.66 -0.49
C TYR A 212 -12.25 -11.15 -0.74
N TYR A 213 -13.13 -10.26 -1.20
CA TYR A 213 -14.57 -10.52 -1.28
C TYR A 213 -15.08 -10.65 -2.71
N SER A 214 -14.41 -10.00 -3.66
CA SER A 214 -14.93 -9.75 -5.00
C SER A 214 -14.40 -10.74 -6.01
N ASP A 215 -15.25 -11.08 -6.97
CA ASP A 215 -14.80 -11.71 -8.20
C ASP A 215 -13.98 -10.74 -9.07
N LEU A 216 -13.32 -11.31 -10.06
CA LEU A 216 -12.47 -10.59 -10.99
C LEU A 216 -13.26 -9.64 -11.91
N ASP A 217 -14.52 -9.96 -12.22
CA ASP A 217 -15.34 -9.16 -13.13
C ASP A 217 -15.73 -7.81 -12.53
N LEU A 218 -16.11 -7.81 -11.24
CA LEU A 218 -16.39 -6.57 -10.52
C LEU A 218 -15.14 -5.69 -10.44
N LEU A 219 -13.99 -6.25 -10.08
CA LEU A 219 -12.74 -5.48 -10.00
C LEU A 219 -12.28 -5.01 -11.38
N LEU A 220 -12.43 -5.78 -12.45
CA LEU A 220 -12.13 -5.29 -13.80
C LEU A 220 -13.03 -4.12 -14.21
N ASN A 221 -14.33 -4.22 -13.95
CA ASN A 221 -15.24 -3.10 -14.18
C ASN A 221 -14.78 -1.86 -13.39
N LEU A 222 -14.42 -2.05 -12.11
CA LEU A 222 -13.85 -1.02 -11.27
C LEU A 222 -12.59 -0.38 -11.88
N MET A 223 -11.65 -1.21 -12.36
CA MET A 223 -10.39 -0.75 -12.96
C MET A 223 -10.65 0.09 -14.21
N HIS A 224 -11.56 -0.35 -15.09
CA HIS A 224 -11.92 0.40 -16.30
C HIS A 224 -12.59 1.74 -16.00
N ARG A 225 -13.43 1.81 -14.95
CA ARG A 225 -14.08 3.05 -14.53
C ARG A 225 -13.06 4.04 -13.95
N GLY A 226 -12.23 3.58 -13.02
CA GLY A 226 -11.21 4.41 -12.40
C GLY A 226 -10.13 4.88 -13.39
N TRP A 227 -9.77 4.05 -14.37
CA TRP A 227 -8.80 4.44 -15.41
C TRP A 227 -9.23 5.67 -16.21
N LYS A 228 -10.53 5.84 -16.47
CA LYS A 228 -11.06 7.04 -17.14
C LYS A 228 -10.82 8.32 -16.34
N LYS A 229 -10.67 8.21 -15.02
CA LYS A 229 -10.43 9.31 -14.09
C LYS A 229 -8.94 9.52 -13.79
N ILE A 230 -8.16 8.45 -13.74
CA ILE A 230 -6.76 8.51 -13.31
C ILE A 230 -5.80 8.86 -14.46
N LYS A 231 -5.96 8.27 -15.66
CA LYS A 231 -4.91 8.22 -16.68
C LYS A 231 -4.38 9.55 -17.22
N ASN A 232 -5.18 10.62 -17.12
CA ASN A 232 -4.85 11.95 -17.65
C ASN A 232 -4.84 13.02 -16.56
N THR A 233 -4.84 12.61 -15.29
CA THR A 233 -4.91 13.52 -14.16
C THR A 233 -3.53 13.99 -13.75
N TYR A 234 -3.35 15.32 -13.66
CA TYR A 234 -2.09 15.94 -13.25
C TYR A 234 -1.91 16.02 -11.73
N ASP A 235 -2.96 15.71 -10.96
CA ASP A 235 -2.94 15.72 -9.50
C ASP A 235 -2.38 14.41 -8.90
N ILE A 236 -2.01 13.45 -9.75
CA ILE A 236 -1.48 12.14 -9.36
C ILE A 236 -0.09 11.97 -10.00
N MET A 237 0.86 11.48 -9.21
CA MET A 237 2.21 11.18 -9.70
C MET A 237 2.20 10.03 -10.73
N ASP A 238 3.20 9.98 -11.61
CA ASP A 238 3.30 8.95 -12.66
C ASP A 238 3.39 7.52 -12.11
N TYR A 239 4.03 7.33 -10.95
CA TYR A 239 4.22 6.00 -10.35
C TYR A 239 2.88 5.34 -9.96
N PRO A 240 1.99 5.97 -9.15
CA PRO A 240 0.63 5.46 -8.92
C PRO A 240 -0.16 5.16 -10.20
N ILE A 241 -0.08 6.01 -11.24
CA ILE A 241 -0.77 5.77 -12.52
C ILE A 241 -0.25 4.51 -13.20
N SER A 242 1.08 4.34 -13.22
CA SER A 242 1.74 3.16 -13.79
C SER A 242 1.39 1.88 -13.02
N GLU A 243 1.32 1.97 -11.69
CA GLU A 243 0.91 0.85 -10.84
C GLU A 243 -0.54 0.44 -11.10
N TYR A 244 -1.43 1.42 -11.24
CA TYR A 244 -2.83 1.19 -11.60
C TYR A 244 -2.96 0.49 -12.96
N ALA A 245 -2.22 0.96 -13.96
CA ALA A 245 -2.21 0.38 -15.30
C ALA A 245 -1.71 -1.07 -15.28
N ARG A 246 -0.62 -1.33 -14.55
CA ARG A 246 -0.04 -2.67 -14.40
C ARG A 246 -1.02 -3.64 -13.74
N GLN A 247 -1.66 -3.24 -12.64
CA GLN A 247 -2.68 -4.05 -11.97
C GLN A 247 -3.89 -4.33 -12.87
N SER A 248 -4.33 -3.34 -13.64
CA SER A 248 -5.43 -3.48 -14.59
C SER A 248 -5.09 -4.47 -15.71
N ALA A 249 -3.88 -4.36 -16.27
CA ALA A 249 -3.38 -5.27 -17.28
C ALA A 249 -3.27 -6.71 -16.75
N GLU A 250 -2.75 -6.90 -15.54
CA GLU A 250 -2.72 -8.20 -14.89
C GLU A 250 -4.14 -8.80 -14.80
N PHE A 251 -5.12 -8.04 -14.31
CA PHE A 251 -6.52 -8.52 -14.24
C PHE A 251 -7.09 -8.94 -15.61
N GLU A 252 -6.79 -8.23 -16.69
CA GLU A 252 -7.20 -8.61 -18.05
C GLU A 252 -6.53 -9.91 -18.52
N ILE A 253 -5.23 -10.07 -18.24
CA ILE A 253 -4.50 -11.32 -18.52
C ILE A 253 -5.17 -12.49 -17.82
N PHE A 254 -5.54 -12.34 -16.55
CA PHE A 254 -6.16 -13.44 -15.80
C PHE A 254 -7.56 -13.76 -16.27
N LYS A 255 -8.36 -12.76 -16.60
CA LYS A 255 -9.68 -12.99 -17.19
C LYS A 255 -9.54 -13.76 -18.50
N TYR A 256 -8.61 -13.33 -19.36
CA TYR A 256 -8.32 -14.02 -20.61
C TYR A 256 -7.87 -15.47 -20.39
N VAL A 257 -6.92 -15.70 -19.48
CA VAL A 257 -6.41 -17.05 -19.16
C VAL A 257 -7.53 -17.96 -18.63
N LYS A 258 -8.40 -17.43 -17.77
CA LYS A 258 -9.51 -18.20 -17.19
C LYS A 258 -10.58 -18.58 -18.22
N GLU A 259 -10.83 -17.72 -19.20
CA GLU A 259 -11.87 -17.90 -20.22
C GLU A 259 -11.35 -18.67 -21.45
N SER A 260 -10.03 -18.71 -21.66
CA SER A 260 -9.42 -19.32 -22.84
C SER A 260 -9.11 -20.80 -22.64
N SER A 261 -9.47 -21.63 -23.62
CA SER A 261 -9.11 -23.06 -23.61
C SER A 261 -7.64 -23.33 -23.92
N ASN A 262 -6.97 -22.41 -24.62
CA ASN A 262 -5.54 -22.48 -24.94
C ASN A 262 -4.95 -21.05 -24.98
N PRO A 263 -4.66 -20.45 -23.81
CA PRO A 263 -4.22 -19.06 -23.73
C PRO A 263 -2.87 -18.85 -24.44
N THR A 264 -2.80 -17.83 -25.30
CA THR A 264 -1.58 -17.45 -26.03
C THR A 264 -1.21 -15.99 -25.79
N PHE A 265 0.08 -15.70 -25.70
CA PHE A 265 0.59 -14.35 -25.40
C PHE A 265 0.43 -13.34 -26.55
N ASN A 266 0.25 -13.82 -27.78
CA ASN A 266 0.13 -13.01 -29.00
C ASN A 266 -1.31 -12.96 -29.53
N ASP A 267 -2.29 -13.21 -28.68
CA ASP A 267 -3.71 -13.12 -29.02
C ASP A 267 -4.15 -11.66 -29.20
N ASP A 268 -4.73 -11.32 -30.34
CA ASP A 268 -5.14 -9.94 -30.67
C ASP A 268 -6.19 -9.38 -29.70
N ILE A 269 -7.09 -10.22 -29.18
CA ILE A 269 -8.12 -9.81 -28.21
C ILE A 269 -7.44 -9.46 -26.89
N LEU A 270 -6.52 -10.31 -26.41
CA LEU A 270 -5.74 -10.01 -25.22
C LEU A 270 -4.95 -8.71 -25.40
N LEU A 271 -4.15 -8.59 -26.45
CA LEU A 271 -3.31 -7.42 -26.69
C LEU A 271 -4.13 -6.14 -26.81
N SER A 272 -5.31 -6.19 -27.45
CA SER A 272 -6.21 -5.03 -27.54
C SER A 272 -6.69 -4.54 -26.17
N LYS A 273 -6.96 -5.47 -25.22
CA LYS A 273 -7.37 -5.14 -23.86
C LYS A 273 -6.21 -4.57 -23.04
N LEU A 274 -5.01 -5.11 -23.18
CA LEU A 274 -3.83 -4.60 -22.46
C LEU A 274 -3.50 -3.17 -22.88
N ASN A 275 -3.53 -2.89 -24.19
CA ASN A 275 -3.25 -1.56 -24.76
C ASN A 275 -4.22 -0.45 -24.29
N ILE A 276 -5.34 -0.79 -23.64
CA ILE A 276 -6.19 0.21 -22.97
C ILE A 276 -5.43 0.87 -21.81
N PHE A 277 -4.59 0.10 -21.12
CA PHE A 277 -3.88 0.52 -19.90
C PHE A 277 -2.38 0.71 -20.14
N ILE A 278 -1.74 -0.24 -20.83
CA ILE A 278 -0.29 -0.30 -20.99
C ILE A 278 0.12 -1.01 -22.28
N GLU A 279 1.20 -0.56 -22.91
CA GLU A 279 1.84 -1.30 -24.00
C GLU A 279 2.57 -2.53 -23.43
N PRO A 280 2.18 -3.77 -23.80
CA PRO A 280 2.75 -4.96 -23.19
C PRO A 280 4.15 -5.28 -23.75
N ASP A 281 5.10 -5.59 -22.85
CA ASP A 281 6.32 -6.30 -23.22
C ASP A 281 5.96 -7.76 -23.56
N ILE A 282 6.08 -8.11 -24.85
CA ILE A 282 5.65 -9.41 -25.39
C ILE A 282 6.48 -10.58 -24.82
N GLU A 283 7.77 -10.41 -24.61
CA GLU A 283 8.61 -11.48 -24.04
C GLU A 283 8.31 -11.68 -22.56
N HIS A 284 8.07 -10.58 -21.83
CA HIS A 284 7.62 -10.67 -20.45
C HIS A 284 6.24 -11.33 -20.35
N LEU A 285 5.28 -10.94 -21.20
CA LEU A 285 3.93 -11.49 -21.24
C LEU A 285 3.93 -12.99 -21.52
N LYS A 286 4.77 -13.44 -22.47
CA LYS A 286 4.98 -14.86 -22.78
C LYS A 286 5.45 -15.63 -21.55
N CYS A 287 6.49 -15.14 -20.86
CA CYS A 287 7.00 -15.78 -19.65
C CYS A 287 5.93 -15.81 -18.55
N TYR A 288 5.26 -14.68 -18.34
CA TYR A 288 4.25 -14.54 -17.31
C TYR A 288 3.09 -15.53 -17.51
N ILE A 289 2.50 -15.59 -18.71
CA ILE A 289 1.44 -16.54 -19.04
C ILE A 289 1.89 -17.98 -18.80
N ALA A 290 3.10 -18.35 -19.25
CA ALA A 290 3.61 -19.71 -19.05
C ALA A 290 3.68 -20.12 -17.56
N HIS A 291 4.12 -19.22 -16.67
CA HIS A 291 4.18 -19.52 -15.23
C HIS A 291 2.79 -19.56 -14.57
N ILE A 292 1.88 -18.63 -14.88
CA ILE A 292 0.56 -18.59 -14.25
C ILE A 292 -0.39 -19.70 -14.75
N THR A 293 -0.09 -20.31 -15.90
CA THR A 293 -0.85 -21.46 -16.43
C THR A 293 -0.19 -22.81 -16.14
N GLY A 294 0.94 -22.84 -15.42
CA GLY A 294 1.67 -24.08 -15.14
C GLY A 294 2.34 -24.73 -16.37
N ASN A 295 2.49 -23.98 -17.47
CA ASN A 295 3.12 -24.45 -18.72
C ASN A 295 4.62 -24.10 -18.81
N SER A 296 5.21 -23.62 -17.71
CA SER A 296 6.65 -23.39 -17.61
C SER A 296 7.39 -24.72 -17.49
N ASP A 297 8.42 -24.92 -18.32
CA ASP A 297 9.33 -26.07 -18.24
C ASP A 297 10.37 -25.95 -17.11
N HIS A 298 10.36 -24.84 -16.35
CA HIS A 298 11.39 -24.58 -15.34
C HIS A 298 11.21 -25.46 -14.09
N VAL A 299 12.25 -26.22 -13.75
CA VAL A 299 12.31 -27.01 -12.52
C VAL A 299 13.13 -26.25 -11.47
N TRP A 300 12.45 -25.71 -10.46
CA TRP A 300 13.08 -24.92 -9.40
C TRP A 300 14.04 -25.75 -8.54
N THR A 301 15.20 -25.18 -8.24
CA THR A 301 16.20 -25.75 -7.35
C THR A 301 16.70 -24.72 -6.33
N GLN A 302 17.40 -25.17 -5.30
CA GLN A 302 18.04 -24.25 -4.34
C GLN A 302 19.11 -23.35 -4.98
N GLU A 303 19.68 -23.74 -6.13
CA GLU A 303 20.70 -22.94 -6.82
C GLU A 303 20.11 -21.66 -7.43
N ASP A 304 18.85 -21.70 -7.86
CA ASP A 304 18.12 -20.53 -8.40
C ASP A 304 18.01 -19.38 -7.38
N PHE A 305 18.10 -19.73 -6.09
CA PHE A 305 17.94 -18.80 -4.97
C PHE A 305 19.23 -18.62 -4.16
N ASN A 306 20.38 -19.07 -4.68
CA ASN A 306 21.67 -18.98 -4.00
C ASN A 306 22.23 -17.53 -4.01
N TYR A 307 21.57 -16.66 -3.27
CA TYR A 307 21.95 -15.27 -3.08
C TYR A 307 22.98 -15.10 -1.95
N LYS A 308 23.64 -13.93 -1.84
CA LYS A 308 24.77 -13.62 -0.94
C LYS A 308 24.45 -13.68 0.58
N CYS A 309 23.89 -14.75 1.11
CA CYS A 309 23.75 -14.97 2.56
C CYS A 309 24.87 -15.85 3.13
N LYS A 310 25.21 -15.69 4.42
CA LYS A 310 25.92 -16.74 5.17
C LYS A 310 24.88 -17.46 6.02
N MET A 311 24.56 -18.71 5.67
CA MET A 311 23.88 -19.61 6.60
C MET A 311 24.69 -19.69 7.90
N SER A 312 23.99 -19.85 9.04
CA SER A 312 24.63 -20.03 10.34
C SER A 312 25.73 -21.11 10.25
N LYS A 313 26.87 -20.88 10.91
CA LYS A 313 28.06 -21.73 10.72
C LYS A 313 27.71 -23.18 11.07
N PRO A 314 28.02 -24.17 10.21
CA PRO A 314 28.02 -25.56 10.66
C PRO A 314 29.09 -25.74 11.74
N THR A 315 28.72 -26.46 12.78
CA THR A 315 29.60 -26.93 13.85
C THR A 315 30.84 -27.61 13.26
N LYS A 316 32.03 -27.15 13.68
CA LYS A 316 33.39 -27.68 13.44
C LYS A 316 33.59 -28.57 12.19
N LYS A 317 34.13 -27.96 11.11
CA LYS A 317 34.58 -28.66 9.89
C LYS A 317 35.61 -29.77 10.19
N LYS A 318 35.32 -31.00 9.78
CA LYS A 318 36.32 -32.02 9.46
C LYS A 318 37.21 -31.52 8.30
N LYS A 319 38.53 -31.73 8.40
CA LYS A 319 39.52 -31.40 7.37
C LYS A 319 39.27 -32.29 6.14
N GLY A 320 38.76 -31.70 5.06
CA GLY A 320 38.56 -32.35 3.77
C GLY A 320 38.73 -31.33 2.63
N LYS A 321 39.11 -31.83 1.45
CA LYS A 321 39.54 -31.08 0.25
C LYS A 321 38.63 -29.87 -0.08
N PRO A 322 39.18 -28.80 -0.70
CA PRO A 322 38.41 -27.61 -1.04
C PRO A 322 37.30 -27.94 -2.05
N GLN A 323 36.05 -28.02 -1.57
CA GLN A 323 34.88 -27.98 -2.44
C GLN A 323 34.83 -26.62 -3.14
N LYS A 324 34.64 -26.61 -4.47
CA LYS A 324 34.34 -25.39 -5.22
C LYS A 324 33.12 -24.74 -4.56
N LYS A 325 33.23 -23.47 -4.17
CA LYS A 325 32.09 -22.74 -3.61
C LYS A 325 31.01 -22.61 -4.69
N PRO A 326 29.74 -22.88 -4.38
CA PRO A 326 28.66 -22.73 -5.35
C PRO A 326 28.62 -21.28 -5.86
N LYS A 327 28.34 -21.10 -7.16
CA LYS A 327 28.22 -19.78 -7.79
C LYS A 327 26.98 -19.08 -7.23
N ARG A 328 27.11 -17.80 -6.90
CA ARG A 328 26.02 -16.99 -6.35
C ARG A 328 25.23 -16.31 -7.47
N VAL A 329 23.92 -16.18 -7.28
CA VAL A 329 23.02 -15.52 -8.20
C VAL A 329 23.05 -14.00 -7.97
N PRO A 330 23.13 -13.16 -9.03
CA PRO A 330 22.93 -11.71 -8.95
C PRO A 330 21.55 -11.32 -8.41
N LEU A 331 21.40 -10.13 -7.80
CA LEU A 331 20.14 -9.72 -7.17
C LEU A 331 18.98 -9.62 -8.18
N ASN A 332 19.22 -9.07 -9.37
CA ASN A 332 18.20 -8.96 -10.42
C ASN A 332 17.67 -10.35 -10.85
N VAL A 333 18.57 -11.31 -11.07
CA VAL A 333 18.20 -12.69 -11.41
C VAL A 333 17.48 -13.37 -10.25
N PHE A 334 17.94 -13.15 -9.01
CA PHE A 334 17.24 -13.64 -7.82
C PHE A 334 15.81 -13.09 -7.73
N SER A 335 15.63 -11.77 -7.88
CA SER A 335 14.32 -11.12 -7.83
C SER A 335 13.40 -11.59 -8.94
N GLN A 336 13.94 -11.87 -10.14
CA GLN A 336 13.20 -12.45 -11.25
C GLN A 336 12.77 -13.90 -10.97
N ASN A 337 13.68 -14.72 -10.44
CA ASN A 337 13.38 -16.10 -10.04
C ASN A 337 12.30 -16.13 -8.96
N VAL A 338 12.39 -15.26 -7.95
CA VAL A 338 11.36 -15.12 -6.91
C VAL A 338 10.02 -14.69 -7.52
N TYR A 339 10.03 -13.74 -8.46
CA TYR A 339 8.80 -13.31 -9.14
C TYR A 339 8.10 -14.47 -9.86
N TYR A 340 8.83 -15.26 -10.66
CA TYR A 340 8.22 -16.37 -11.40
C TYR A 340 7.82 -17.54 -10.49
N LEU A 341 8.61 -17.83 -9.43
CA LEU A 341 8.22 -18.81 -8.42
C LEU A 341 6.91 -18.38 -7.73
N THR A 342 6.73 -17.09 -7.42
CA THR A 342 5.48 -16.62 -6.83
C THR A 342 4.32 -16.54 -7.83
N CYS A 343 4.59 -16.42 -9.14
CA CYS A 343 3.57 -16.61 -10.17
C CYS A 343 3.01 -18.04 -10.18
N GLU A 344 3.87 -19.05 -10.07
CA GLU A 344 3.43 -20.44 -9.90
C GLU A 344 2.72 -20.66 -8.55
N PHE A 345 3.12 -19.96 -7.49
CA PHE A 345 2.42 -20.01 -6.20
C PHE A 345 0.98 -19.47 -6.30
N MET A 346 0.75 -18.45 -7.13
CA MET A 346 -0.59 -17.93 -7.37
C MET A 346 -1.50 -19.00 -8.00
N GLU A 347 -0.99 -19.79 -8.95
CA GLU A 347 -1.71 -20.95 -9.50
C GLU A 347 -2.04 -21.97 -8.40
N TYR A 348 -1.06 -22.28 -7.54
CA TYR A 348 -1.28 -23.16 -6.39
C TYR A 348 -2.37 -22.63 -5.44
N LEU A 349 -2.39 -21.32 -5.14
CA LEU A 349 -3.41 -20.70 -4.31
C LEU A 349 -4.82 -20.83 -4.90
N LEU A 350 -4.95 -20.64 -6.23
CA LEU A 350 -6.21 -20.76 -6.95
C LEU A 350 -6.73 -22.20 -6.92
N ASN A 351 -5.87 -23.15 -7.29
CA ASN A 351 -6.28 -24.54 -7.56
C ASN A 351 -6.29 -25.42 -6.32
N THR A 352 -5.47 -25.12 -5.32
CA THR A 352 -5.31 -25.95 -4.11
C THR A 352 -5.93 -25.30 -2.87
N GLU A 353 -5.72 -23.99 -2.67
CA GLU A 353 -6.19 -23.29 -1.47
C GLU A 353 -7.57 -22.64 -1.65
N GLY A 354 -8.11 -22.63 -2.88
CA GLY A 354 -9.43 -22.07 -3.20
C GLY A 354 -9.49 -20.54 -3.11
N PHE A 355 -8.37 -19.86 -3.30
CA PHE A 355 -8.32 -18.40 -3.26
C PHE A 355 -9.03 -17.80 -4.48
N LEU A 356 -9.66 -16.65 -4.27
CA LEU A 356 -10.09 -15.80 -5.37
C LEU A 356 -8.86 -15.22 -6.08
N PHE A 357 -8.99 -15.02 -7.38
CA PHE A 357 -7.90 -14.51 -8.20
C PHE A 357 -7.30 -13.18 -7.67
N PRO A 358 -8.10 -12.14 -7.38
CA PRO A 358 -7.55 -10.88 -6.87
C PRO A 358 -6.77 -11.05 -5.55
N LYS A 359 -7.24 -11.93 -4.66
CA LYS A 359 -6.55 -12.25 -3.41
C LYS A 359 -5.23 -12.98 -3.65
N ALA A 360 -5.23 -13.97 -4.56
CA ALA A 360 -4.02 -14.71 -4.93
C ALA A 360 -2.98 -13.79 -5.59
N ARG A 361 -3.44 -12.78 -6.35
CA ARG A 361 -2.61 -11.68 -6.87
C ARG A 361 -1.87 -10.95 -5.75
N LEU A 362 -2.61 -10.44 -4.77
CA LEU A 362 -2.00 -9.72 -3.64
C LEU A 362 -1.00 -10.61 -2.88
N ALA A 363 -1.34 -11.88 -2.67
CA ALA A 363 -0.46 -12.83 -1.99
C ALA A 363 0.90 -12.98 -2.69
N HIS A 364 0.93 -13.19 -4.01
CA HIS A 364 2.21 -13.39 -4.70
C HIS A 364 3.07 -12.13 -4.71
N LEU A 365 2.46 -10.94 -4.77
CA LEU A 365 3.17 -9.67 -4.74
C LEU A 365 3.80 -9.44 -3.37
N GLU A 366 3.06 -9.69 -2.29
CA GLU A 366 3.56 -9.47 -0.94
C GLU A 366 4.62 -10.50 -0.53
N ILE A 367 4.45 -11.78 -0.89
CA ILE A 367 5.49 -12.80 -0.71
C ILE A 367 6.77 -12.43 -1.48
N LYS A 368 6.64 -12.00 -2.74
CA LYS A 368 7.78 -11.52 -3.54
C LYS A 368 8.45 -10.33 -2.85
N SER A 369 7.68 -9.31 -2.49
CA SER A 369 8.19 -8.09 -1.86
C SER A 369 8.97 -8.43 -0.58
N TYR A 370 8.41 -9.29 0.27
CA TYR A 370 9.05 -9.72 1.49
C TYR A 370 10.40 -10.43 1.24
N ILE A 371 10.43 -11.41 0.36
CA ILE A 371 11.64 -12.20 0.07
C ILE A 371 12.73 -11.32 -0.56
N VAL A 372 12.37 -10.44 -1.51
CA VAL A 372 13.31 -9.52 -2.16
C VAL A 372 13.85 -8.49 -1.17
N SER A 373 12.98 -7.87 -0.36
CA SER A 373 13.43 -6.92 0.68
C SER A 373 14.34 -7.58 1.73
N ARG A 374 14.14 -8.87 2.03
CA ARG A 374 15.06 -9.66 2.87
C ARG A 374 16.41 -9.87 2.21
N ALA A 375 16.43 -10.21 0.92
CA ALA A 375 17.67 -10.35 0.18
C ALA A 375 18.44 -9.02 0.06
N GLU A 376 17.73 -7.90 -0.05
CA GLU A 376 18.31 -6.55 -0.09
C GLU A 376 18.84 -6.08 1.27
N GLY A 377 18.34 -6.66 2.37
CA GLY A 377 18.74 -6.29 3.72
C GLY A 377 17.96 -5.14 4.33
N VAL A 378 16.75 -4.84 3.81
CA VAL A 378 15.91 -3.72 4.24
C VAL A 378 15.61 -3.75 5.75
N PHE A 379 15.58 -4.93 6.37
CA PHE A 379 15.15 -5.12 7.76
C PHE A 379 16.27 -5.06 8.82
N GLU A 380 17.50 -4.67 8.49
CA GLU A 380 18.66 -4.83 9.39
C GLU A 380 19.06 -3.57 10.21
N GLU A 381 18.42 -2.41 10.04
CA GLU A 381 19.13 -1.13 10.27
C GLU A 381 19.13 -0.46 11.66
N LYS A 382 18.45 -0.95 12.71
CA LYS A 382 18.50 -0.20 14.00
C LYS A 382 19.79 -0.37 14.81
N GLY A 383 20.51 -1.50 14.69
CA GLY A 383 21.74 -1.75 15.47
C GLY A 383 23.03 -1.19 14.85
N TYR A 384 23.03 -0.93 13.54
CA TYR A 384 24.23 -0.58 12.78
C TYR A 384 24.64 0.89 12.93
N LEU A 385 23.67 1.81 12.97
CA LEU A 385 23.90 3.25 13.11
C LEU A 385 24.58 3.61 14.45
N ILE A 386 24.10 3.04 15.56
CA ILE A 386 24.68 3.23 16.90
C ILE A 386 26.13 2.69 16.94
N LYS A 387 26.38 1.52 16.33
CA LYS A 387 27.71 0.92 16.26
C LYS A 387 28.69 1.70 15.38
N ARG A 388 28.18 2.41 14.36
CA ARG A 388 28.97 3.30 13.50
C ARG A 388 29.32 4.61 14.20
N MET A 389 28.41 5.16 15.02
CA MET A 389 28.69 6.35 15.84
C MET A 389 29.72 6.07 16.94
N LEU A 390 29.73 4.86 17.52
CA LEU A 390 30.62 4.50 18.64
C LEU A 390 32.00 3.94 18.21
N SER A 391 32.28 3.80 16.92
CA SER A 391 33.49 3.17 16.39
C SER A 391 34.32 4.14 15.56
N SER A 392 35.49 4.54 16.07
CA SER A 392 36.42 5.47 15.40
C SER A 392 37.21 4.87 14.22
N LYS A 393 36.96 3.61 13.84
CA LYS A 393 37.65 2.94 12.73
C LYS A 393 36.67 2.07 11.93
N SER A 394 35.90 2.67 11.02
CA SER A 394 35.02 1.91 10.12
C SER A 394 35.81 1.30 8.96
N LYS A 395 36.37 0.10 9.16
CA LYS A 395 36.60 -0.79 8.02
C LYS A 395 35.24 -1.03 7.35
N LYS A 396 35.15 -0.92 6.02
CA LYS A 396 33.98 -1.37 5.22
C LYS A 396 33.66 -2.83 5.55
N GLN A 397 32.88 -3.06 6.59
CA GLN A 397 32.48 -4.38 7.03
C GLN A 397 31.37 -4.81 6.08
N LYS A 398 31.64 -5.81 5.24
CA LYS A 398 30.64 -6.39 4.32
C LYS A 398 29.37 -6.71 5.12
N ARG A 399 28.21 -6.19 4.70
CA ARG A 399 26.91 -6.57 5.26
C ARG A 399 26.78 -8.10 5.19
N VAL A 400 26.57 -8.75 6.33
CA VAL A 400 26.41 -10.22 6.42
C VAL A 400 25.03 -10.48 6.97
N PHE A 401 24.17 -10.98 6.09
CA PHE A 401 22.81 -11.40 6.42
C PHE A 401 22.84 -12.78 7.09
N PHE A 402 22.00 -12.97 8.11
CA PHE A 402 21.83 -14.25 8.80
C PHE A 402 20.34 -14.59 8.83
N PHE A 403 19.92 -15.47 7.93
CA PHE A 403 18.65 -16.17 8.00
C PHE A 403 18.93 -17.66 7.75
N GLU A 404 18.08 -18.52 8.30
CA GLU A 404 18.22 -19.97 8.15
C GLU A 404 17.93 -20.41 6.71
N HIS A 405 16.91 -19.81 6.07
CA HIS A 405 16.54 -20.08 4.68
C HIS A 405 15.93 -18.82 4.03
N ILE A 406 16.37 -18.46 2.81
CA ILE A 406 15.97 -17.19 2.15
C ILE A 406 14.48 -17.14 1.79
N LEU A 407 13.92 -18.28 1.37
CA LEU A 407 12.51 -18.37 0.98
C LEU A 407 11.56 -18.57 2.17
N CYS A 408 12.09 -18.95 3.34
CA CYS A 408 11.26 -19.16 4.53
C CYS A 408 11.23 -17.89 5.36
N PRO A 409 10.04 -17.35 5.67
CA PRO A 409 9.93 -16.25 6.61
C PRO A 409 10.54 -16.58 7.98
N ASP A 410 11.02 -15.57 8.69
CA ASP A 410 11.41 -15.68 10.09
C ASP A 410 10.70 -14.62 10.93
N LYS A 411 10.57 -14.86 12.23
CA LYS A 411 9.81 -13.98 13.14
C LYS A 411 10.27 -12.52 13.07
N ASP A 412 11.57 -12.26 13.11
CA ASP A 412 12.12 -10.90 13.23
C ASP A 412 11.90 -10.08 11.96
N THR A 413 12.12 -10.67 10.79
CA THR A 413 11.91 -9.98 9.51
C THR A 413 10.43 -9.89 9.17
N THR A 414 9.62 -10.89 9.53
CA THR A 414 8.16 -10.87 9.38
C THR A 414 7.54 -9.76 10.22
N ASP A 415 7.93 -9.63 11.49
CA ASP A 415 7.48 -8.57 12.39
C ASP A 415 7.80 -7.18 11.82
N LYS A 416 9.01 -6.98 11.29
CA LYS A 416 9.42 -5.72 10.67
C LYS A 416 8.69 -5.43 9.37
N PHE A 417 8.49 -6.45 8.52
CA PHE A 417 7.74 -6.28 7.28
C PHE A 417 6.29 -5.89 7.57
N ILE A 418 5.61 -6.65 8.43
CA ILE A 418 4.24 -6.35 8.86
C ILE A 418 4.19 -4.97 9.52
N SER A 419 5.11 -4.66 10.42
CA SER A 419 5.19 -3.33 11.05
C SER A 419 5.32 -2.22 10.00
N ASN A 420 6.19 -2.36 9.02
CA ASN A 420 6.39 -1.40 7.92
C ASN A 420 5.15 -1.27 7.03
N THR A 421 4.45 -2.38 6.77
CA THR A 421 3.21 -2.41 5.98
C THR A 421 2.03 -1.81 6.74
N LEU A 422 2.03 -1.89 8.08
CA LEU A 422 0.95 -1.44 8.95
C LEU A 422 1.20 -0.08 9.63
N THR A 423 2.31 0.63 9.34
CA THR A 423 2.55 1.94 9.94
C THR A 423 1.46 2.96 9.58
N ILE A 424 1.38 4.04 10.37
CA ILE A 424 0.46 5.17 10.13
C ILE A 424 0.64 5.75 8.71
N TRP A 425 1.86 5.68 8.16
CA TRP A 425 2.24 6.31 6.90
C TRP A 425 2.03 5.42 5.67
N SER A 426 1.80 4.11 5.85
CA SER A 426 1.67 3.16 4.75
C SER A 426 0.31 2.46 4.69
N LEU A 427 -0.39 2.29 5.83
CA LEU A 427 -1.77 1.75 5.98
C LEU A 427 -2.22 0.67 4.98
N ARG A 428 -1.30 -0.18 4.50
CA ARG A 428 -1.55 -1.32 3.59
C ARG A 428 -2.04 -2.54 4.38
N LEU A 429 -3.12 -2.35 5.14
CA LEU A 429 -3.63 -3.34 6.10
C LEU A 429 -3.89 -4.69 5.43
N PHE A 430 -4.60 -4.68 4.32
CA PHE A 430 -5.01 -5.88 3.60
C PHE A 430 -3.83 -6.62 2.96
N SER A 431 -2.84 -5.89 2.44
CA SER A 431 -1.59 -6.47 1.96
C SER A 431 -0.81 -7.14 3.12
N GLY A 432 -0.81 -6.54 4.31
CA GLY A 432 -0.25 -7.17 5.52
C GLY A 432 -1.00 -8.43 5.98
N ILE A 433 -2.34 -8.41 5.89
CA ILE A 433 -3.20 -9.56 6.22
C ILE A 433 -2.94 -10.71 5.25
N VAL A 434 -2.93 -10.45 3.95
CA VAL A 434 -2.80 -11.53 2.94
C VAL A 434 -1.42 -12.15 3.03
N PHE A 435 -0.38 -11.34 3.25
CA PHE A 435 0.97 -11.83 3.47
C PHE A 435 0.99 -12.83 4.63
N TYR A 436 0.51 -12.42 5.81
CA TYR A 436 0.55 -13.30 6.98
C TYR A 436 -0.33 -14.54 6.80
N GLU A 437 -1.55 -14.38 6.29
CA GLU A 437 -2.50 -15.46 6.04
C GLU A 437 -1.91 -16.54 5.09
N THR A 438 -1.10 -16.14 4.11
CA THR A 438 -0.62 -17.03 3.05
C THR A 438 0.70 -17.71 3.35
N ILE A 439 1.41 -17.36 4.43
CA ILE A 439 2.67 -18.02 4.82
C ILE A 439 2.51 -19.55 4.92
N PRO A 440 1.46 -20.14 5.54
CA PRO A 440 1.31 -21.59 5.58
C PRO A 440 1.17 -22.24 4.21
N ALA A 441 0.41 -21.63 3.31
CA ALA A 441 0.26 -22.11 1.92
C ALA A 441 1.58 -21.98 1.15
N TRP A 442 2.29 -20.87 1.31
CA TRP A 442 3.61 -20.66 0.69
C TRP A 442 4.60 -21.76 1.09
N LEU A 443 4.65 -22.11 2.38
CA LEU A 443 5.57 -23.14 2.87
C LEU A 443 5.22 -24.54 2.33
N ARG A 444 3.92 -24.89 2.25
CA ARG A 444 3.47 -26.13 1.59
C ARG A 444 3.86 -26.15 0.12
N PHE A 445 3.68 -25.03 -0.58
CA PHE A 445 4.04 -24.90 -1.98
C PHE A 445 5.53 -25.11 -2.23
N ILE A 446 6.41 -24.40 -1.52
CA ILE A 446 7.87 -24.54 -1.74
C ILE A 446 8.41 -25.90 -1.27
N GLU A 447 7.79 -26.55 -0.28
CA GLU A 447 8.07 -27.93 0.09
C GLU A 447 7.67 -28.90 -1.04
N SER A 448 6.50 -28.70 -1.65
CA SER A 448 6.05 -29.54 -2.78
C SER A 448 6.99 -29.44 -4.00
N LYS A 449 7.70 -28.31 -4.14
CA LYS A 449 8.76 -28.11 -5.15
C LYS A 449 10.13 -28.64 -4.72
N GLY A 450 10.25 -29.24 -3.52
CA GLY A 450 11.50 -29.79 -2.99
C GLY A 450 12.54 -28.73 -2.58
N LEU A 451 12.12 -27.47 -2.40
CA LEU A 451 13.04 -26.38 -2.02
C LEU A 451 13.35 -26.39 -0.52
N ILE A 452 12.43 -26.92 0.29
CA ILE A 452 12.57 -27.14 1.74
C ILE A 452 12.07 -28.53 2.11
N ASP A 453 12.44 -28.99 3.31
CA ASP A 453 11.88 -30.20 3.93
C ASP A 453 10.78 -29.88 4.95
N ASP A 454 10.07 -30.92 5.39
CA ASP A 454 9.00 -30.80 6.39
C ASP A 454 9.50 -30.19 7.70
N GLN A 455 10.73 -30.50 8.11
CA GLN A 455 11.29 -29.98 9.37
C GLN A 455 11.45 -28.46 9.32
N ILE A 456 11.99 -27.93 8.23
CA ILE A 456 12.11 -26.48 7.99
C ILE A 456 10.71 -25.85 7.97
N ARG A 457 9.76 -26.45 7.24
CA ARG A 457 8.37 -25.96 7.18
C ARG A 457 7.76 -25.84 8.58
N GLN A 458 7.80 -26.90 9.38
CA GLN A 458 7.21 -26.90 10.73
C GLN A 458 7.87 -25.86 11.63
N ASN A 459 9.21 -25.80 11.64
CA ASN A 459 9.96 -24.84 12.45
C ASN A 459 9.61 -23.39 12.08
N THR A 460 9.55 -23.09 10.78
CA THR A 460 9.13 -21.76 10.30
C THR A 460 7.71 -21.43 10.77
N LEU A 461 6.76 -22.34 10.59
CA LEU A 461 5.39 -22.11 11.06
C LEU A 461 5.32 -21.82 12.57
N ILE A 462 6.14 -22.49 13.39
CA ILE A 462 6.14 -22.30 14.86
C ILE A 462 6.58 -20.89 15.16
N SER A 463 7.70 -20.49 14.57
CA SER A 463 8.28 -19.17 14.76
C SER A 463 7.33 -18.03 14.34
N ILE A 464 6.64 -18.18 13.21
CA ILE A 464 5.73 -17.14 12.68
C ILE A 464 4.42 -17.05 13.48
N TYR A 465 3.88 -18.18 13.94
CA TYR A 465 2.60 -18.19 14.67
C TYR A 465 2.65 -17.39 15.98
N GLU A 466 3.82 -17.25 16.59
CA GLU A 466 4.02 -16.41 17.79
C GLU A 466 3.62 -14.94 17.59
N LEU A 467 3.59 -14.46 16.34
CA LEU A 467 3.18 -13.09 16.01
C LEU A 467 1.65 -12.91 15.96
N PHE A 468 0.88 -13.99 15.91
CA PHE A 468 -0.55 -13.94 15.62
C PHE A 468 -1.31 -13.08 16.64
N GLY A 469 -1.03 -13.22 17.94
CA GLY A 469 -1.70 -12.44 18.98
C GLY A 469 -1.43 -10.93 18.93
N TYR A 470 -0.26 -10.51 18.43
CA TYR A 470 0.02 -9.10 18.18
C TYR A 470 -0.76 -8.61 16.95
N PHE A 471 -0.72 -9.39 15.87
CA PHE A 471 -1.34 -9.02 14.61
C PHE A 471 -2.88 -8.96 14.71
N LYS A 472 -3.50 -9.93 15.37
CA LYS A 472 -4.95 -9.97 15.66
C LYS A 472 -5.44 -8.65 16.28
N ARG A 473 -4.76 -8.15 17.31
CA ARG A 473 -5.10 -6.88 17.97
C ARG A 473 -5.00 -5.66 17.04
N ILE A 474 -4.09 -5.68 16.08
CA ILE A 474 -3.98 -4.60 15.10
C ILE A 474 -5.16 -4.64 14.13
N ILE A 475 -5.52 -5.82 13.62
CA ILE A 475 -6.64 -5.99 12.70
C ILE A 475 -7.94 -5.55 13.40
N GLU A 476 -8.22 -6.06 14.60
CA GLU A 476 -9.39 -5.70 15.42
C GLU A 476 -9.48 -4.20 15.71
N LYS A 477 -8.34 -3.51 15.82
CA LYS A 477 -8.31 -2.06 16.05
C LYS A 477 -8.54 -1.24 14.77
N LYS A 478 -8.09 -1.74 13.61
CA LYS A 478 -8.02 -0.95 12.37
C LYS A 478 -9.12 -1.26 11.35
N CYS A 479 -9.83 -2.38 11.49
CA CYS A 479 -10.77 -2.89 10.51
C CYS A 479 -12.10 -3.24 11.20
N LYS A 480 -13.21 -2.66 10.73
CA LYS A 480 -14.54 -2.87 11.35
C LYS A 480 -15.09 -4.28 11.11
N ASP A 481 -14.71 -4.90 9.99
CA ASP A 481 -15.03 -6.27 9.59
C ASP A 481 -13.91 -7.28 9.96
N SER A 482 -13.12 -6.95 11.00
CA SER A 482 -11.93 -7.71 11.43
C SER A 482 -12.18 -9.20 11.66
N THR A 483 -13.38 -9.57 12.11
CA THR A 483 -13.77 -10.96 12.39
C THR A 483 -13.52 -11.88 11.20
N TYR A 484 -13.85 -11.43 10.00
CA TYR A 484 -13.65 -12.21 8.78
C TYR A 484 -12.15 -12.55 8.59
N PHE A 485 -11.28 -11.55 8.65
CA PHE A 485 -9.84 -11.71 8.44
C PHE A 485 -9.17 -12.55 9.53
N VAL A 486 -9.56 -12.33 10.78
CA VAL A 486 -9.06 -13.12 11.92
C VAL A 486 -9.43 -14.59 11.71
N GLN A 487 -10.66 -14.90 11.30
CA GLN A 487 -11.09 -16.27 11.00
C GLN A 487 -10.32 -16.88 9.82
N GLN A 488 -10.04 -16.12 8.76
CA GLN A 488 -9.22 -16.61 7.65
C GLN A 488 -7.80 -16.97 8.10
N ILE A 489 -7.15 -16.12 8.90
CA ILE A 489 -5.82 -16.39 9.45
C ILE A 489 -5.87 -17.60 10.39
N GLU A 490 -6.84 -17.67 11.31
CA GLU A 490 -7.00 -18.81 12.20
C GLU A 490 -7.16 -20.10 11.39
N LYS A 491 -8.02 -20.11 10.36
CA LYS A 491 -8.19 -21.25 9.45
C LYS A 491 -6.88 -21.65 8.76
N ALA A 492 -6.10 -20.68 8.26
CA ALA A 492 -4.84 -20.93 7.56
C ALA A 492 -3.77 -21.58 8.48
N TYR A 493 -3.76 -21.21 9.77
CA TYR A 493 -2.81 -21.72 10.77
C TYR A 493 -3.35 -22.90 11.59
N ASN A 494 -4.66 -23.17 11.55
CA ASN A 494 -5.33 -24.28 12.26
C ASN A 494 -4.98 -25.68 11.74
N PHE A 495 -4.18 -25.79 10.68
CA PHE A 495 -3.52 -27.06 10.29
C PHE A 495 -2.50 -27.59 11.33
N ARG A 496 -2.57 -27.08 12.57
CA ARG A 496 -1.72 -27.40 13.73
C ARG A 496 -2.40 -28.23 14.82
N VAL A 497 -3.57 -28.82 14.57
CA VAL A 497 -4.28 -29.58 15.61
C VAL A 497 -4.64 -31.02 15.22
N GLU A 498 -4.29 -31.52 14.02
CA GLU A 498 -4.60 -32.91 13.63
C GLU A 498 -3.38 -33.81 13.35
N LYS A 499 -2.17 -33.48 13.82
CA LYS A 499 -1.07 -34.45 13.89
C LYS A 499 -0.30 -34.38 15.20
#